data_AF-A0A838THC5-F1
#
_entry.id   AF-A0A838THC5-F1
#
_cell.length_a   1.000
_cell.length_b   1.000
_cell.length_c   1.000
_cell.angle_alpha   90.00
_cell.angle_beta   90.00
_cell.angle_gamma   90.00
#
_symmetry.space_group_name_H-M   'P 1'
#
loop_
_entity.id
_entity.type
_entity.pdbx_description
1 polymer ?
#
loop_
_entity_poly.entity_id
_entity_poly.type
_entity_poly.pdbx_seq_one_letter_code
_entity_poly.pdbx_strand_id
1 'polypeptide(L)'
;HMAMTAKRRNKLRQLAEEIPVPEVFGDAEGDTLLIGWGSTFGPIHDAVKLARERGEKIAAIHLRHLHPLPNGLEKIFAQFNRVVVVEMNDQGVYGFGQLATILRARYCEPKIESVTKTDGLTYRVREILEAVFNRSFSRNGQSGNGASTKTTAVPSTATATARAEAQVSTARDHAGDSTPQRPETYEAVLPSKDQGSTA
;
A
#
# COMPACT_ATOMS: atom_id res chain seq x y z
N HIS A 1 -21.08 -25.67 -21.74
CA HIS A 1 -20.01 -25.19 -20.84
C HIS A 1 -20.14 -23.69 -20.51
N MET A 2 -20.13 -22.79 -21.50
CA MET A 2 -20.23 -21.33 -21.31
C MET A 2 -21.37 -20.88 -20.37
N ALA A 3 -22.59 -21.38 -20.58
CA ALA A 3 -23.75 -21.04 -19.74
C ALA A 3 -23.55 -21.41 -18.26
N MET A 4 -22.90 -22.56 -17.98
CA MET A 4 -22.63 -22.99 -16.60
C MET A 4 -21.53 -22.16 -15.93
N THR A 5 -20.51 -21.73 -16.68
CA THR A 5 -19.50 -20.77 -16.21
C THR A 5 -20.13 -19.42 -15.89
N ALA A 6 -21.01 -18.92 -16.77
CA ALA A 6 -21.75 -17.69 -16.53
C ALA A 6 -22.65 -17.78 -15.29
N LYS A 7 -23.36 -18.91 -15.10
CA LYS A 7 -24.19 -19.16 -13.92
C LYS A 7 -23.38 -19.09 -12.62
N ARG A 8 -22.19 -19.71 -12.57
CA ARG A 8 -21.31 -19.66 -11.38
C ARG A 8 -20.80 -18.24 -11.11
N ARG A 9 -20.35 -17.54 -12.14
CA ARG A 9 -19.93 -16.13 -12.05
C ARG A 9 -21.05 -15.22 -11.55
N ASN A 10 -22.27 -15.40 -12.03
CA ASN A 10 -23.42 -14.58 -11.64
C ASN A 10 -23.79 -14.76 -10.16
N LYS A 11 -23.60 -15.95 -9.58
CA LYS A 11 -23.77 -16.15 -8.13
C LYS A 11 -22.81 -15.29 -7.30
N LEU A 12 -21.54 -15.21 -7.73
CA LEU A 12 -20.56 -14.34 -7.06
C LEU A 12 -20.90 -12.85 -7.24
N ARG A 13 -21.45 -12.46 -8.39
CA ARG A 13 -21.91 -11.08 -8.61
C ARG A 13 -23.05 -10.70 -7.66
N GLN A 14 -24.03 -11.59 -7.49
CA GLN A 14 -25.13 -11.39 -6.54
C GLN A 14 -24.61 -11.26 -5.11
N LEU A 15 -23.66 -12.13 -4.70
CA LEU A 15 -23.01 -11.99 -3.40
C LEU A 15 -22.32 -10.62 -3.22
N ALA A 16 -21.69 -10.09 -4.27
CA ALA A 16 -21.04 -8.78 -4.20
C ALA A 16 -22.01 -7.62 -3.91
N GLU A 17 -23.28 -7.75 -4.31
CA GLU A 17 -24.35 -6.77 -4.06
C GLU A 17 -24.82 -6.80 -2.60
N GLU A 18 -24.68 -7.94 -1.92
CA GLU A 18 -25.08 -8.14 -0.52
C GLU A 18 -23.97 -7.82 0.49
N ILE A 19 -22.71 -7.79 0.06
CA ILE A 19 -21.58 -7.47 0.94
C ILE A 19 -21.67 -5.99 1.34
N PRO A 20 -21.71 -5.68 2.65
CA PRO A 20 -21.79 -4.31 3.12
C PRO A 20 -20.53 -3.52 2.78
N VAL A 21 -20.70 -2.25 2.46
CA VAL A 21 -19.61 -1.29 2.34
C VAL A 21 -18.89 -1.22 3.70
N PRO A 22 -17.55 -1.29 3.74
CA PRO A 22 -16.81 -1.19 4.99
C PRO A 22 -17.03 0.18 5.65
N GLU A 23 -17.14 0.18 6.97
CA GLU A 23 -17.21 1.39 7.77
C GLU A 23 -15.87 2.14 7.73
N VAL A 24 -15.95 3.46 7.62
CA VAL A 24 -14.79 4.35 7.70
C VAL A 24 -14.52 4.66 9.17
N PHE A 25 -13.31 4.32 9.63
CA PHE A 25 -12.82 4.72 10.94
C PHE A 25 -11.97 5.99 10.81
N GLY A 26 -12.37 7.06 11.47
CA GLY A 26 -11.70 8.35 11.40
C GLY A 26 -12.57 9.40 10.70
N ASP A 27 -11.96 10.24 9.87
CA ASP A 27 -12.66 11.33 9.20
C ASP A 27 -13.45 10.78 8.00
N ALA A 28 -14.59 11.38 7.69
CA ALA A 28 -15.38 10.97 6.52
C ALA A 28 -14.67 11.32 5.19
N GLU A 29 -13.80 12.33 5.23
CA GLU A 29 -12.98 12.84 4.12
C GLU A 29 -11.63 13.34 4.67
N GLY A 30 -10.60 13.43 3.83
CA GLY A 30 -9.31 13.92 4.29
C GLY A 30 -8.15 13.72 3.32
N ASP A 31 -6.94 13.80 3.84
CA ASP A 31 -5.73 13.73 3.02
C ASP A 31 -5.34 12.29 2.73
N THR A 32 -5.50 11.37 3.69
CA THR A 32 -5.05 9.99 3.55
C THR A 32 -6.11 8.99 4.02
N LEU A 33 -6.37 7.98 3.21
CA LEU A 33 -7.11 6.77 3.58
C LEU A 33 -6.16 5.59 3.71
N LEU A 34 -6.14 4.92 4.86
CA LEU A 34 -5.47 3.64 5.02
C LEU A 34 -6.43 2.49 4.71
N ILE A 35 -5.98 1.49 3.95
CA ILE A 35 -6.74 0.27 3.69
C ILE A 35 -5.99 -0.91 4.26
N GLY A 36 -6.65 -1.69 5.12
CA GLY A 36 -6.12 -2.93 5.68
C GLY A 36 -7.00 -4.14 5.40
N TRP A 37 -6.44 -5.32 5.65
CA TRP A 37 -7.15 -6.59 5.69
C TRP A 37 -6.44 -7.56 6.66
N GLY A 38 -7.19 -8.47 7.29
CA GLY A 38 -6.64 -9.44 8.23
C GLY A 38 -5.96 -8.81 9.46
N SER A 39 -4.75 -9.26 9.78
CA SER A 39 -4.04 -8.89 11.02
C SER A 39 -3.62 -7.43 11.12
N THR A 40 -3.70 -6.65 10.03
CA THR A 40 -3.32 -5.23 10.04
C THR A 40 -4.37 -4.31 10.69
N PHE A 41 -5.55 -4.84 11.05
CA PHE A 41 -6.66 -4.07 11.65
C PHE A 41 -6.21 -3.20 12.85
N GLY A 42 -5.66 -3.84 13.88
CA GLY A 42 -5.27 -3.17 15.12
C GLY A 42 -4.21 -2.08 14.90
N PRO A 43 -3.05 -2.42 14.30
CA PRO A 43 -2.00 -1.45 14.01
C PRO A 43 -2.47 -0.25 13.17
N ILE A 44 -3.32 -0.46 12.17
CA ILE A 44 -3.88 0.63 11.34
C ILE A 44 -4.81 1.52 12.16
N HIS A 45 -5.71 0.95 12.96
CA HIS A 45 -6.62 1.72 13.81
C HIS A 45 -5.84 2.62 14.78
N ASP A 46 -4.81 2.08 15.42
CA ASP A 46 -4.00 2.84 16.37
C ASP A 46 -3.11 3.87 15.66
N ALA A 47 -2.67 3.60 14.42
CA ALA A 47 -2.00 4.59 13.57
C ALA A 47 -2.92 5.76 13.23
N VAL A 48 -4.16 5.51 12.82
CA VAL A 48 -5.15 6.57 12.56
C VAL A 48 -5.38 7.42 13.81
N LYS A 49 -5.59 6.81 14.99
CA LYS A 49 -5.76 7.57 16.25
C LYS A 49 -4.57 8.49 16.53
N LEU A 50 -3.35 7.94 16.50
CA LEU A 50 -2.13 8.68 16.81
C LEU A 50 -1.83 9.79 15.80
N ALA A 51 -2.12 9.57 14.52
CA ALA A 51 -1.95 10.59 13.49
C ALA A 51 -2.96 11.73 13.65
N ARG A 52 -4.23 11.41 13.94
CA ARG A 52 -5.26 12.42 14.22
C ARG A 52 -4.94 13.27 15.44
N GLU A 53 -4.41 12.67 16.52
CA GLU A 53 -3.93 13.41 17.70
C GLU A 53 -2.84 14.43 17.35
N ARG A 54 -2.17 14.27 16.21
CA ARG A 54 -1.16 15.19 15.68
C ARG A 54 -1.69 16.13 14.60
N GLY A 55 -3.01 16.17 14.40
CA GLY A 55 -3.69 17.06 13.45
C GLY A 55 -3.74 16.56 12.02
N GLU A 56 -3.37 15.31 11.75
CA GLU A 56 -3.48 14.73 10.41
C GLU A 56 -4.92 14.35 10.07
N LYS A 57 -5.36 14.67 8.85
CA LYS A 57 -6.68 14.30 8.31
C LYS A 57 -6.59 12.92 7.68
N ILE A 58 -6.87 11.90 8.49
CA ILE A 58 -6.66 10.51 8.13
C ILE A 58 -7.81 9.63 8.60
N ALA A 59 -8.12 8.64 7.76
CA ALA A 59 -9.09 7.60 8.07
C ALA A 59 -8.56 6.23 7.65
N ALA A 60 -9.26 5.18 8.06
CA ALA A 60 -9.02 3.84 7.60
C ALA A 60 -10.31 3.11 7.25
N ILE A 61 -10.22 2.18 6.29
CA ILE A 61 -11.18 1.11 6.13
C ILE A 61 -10.47 -0.24 6.29
N HIS A 62 -11.21 -1.23 6.78
CA HIS A 62 -10.72 -2.59 6.88
C HIS A 62 -11.61 -3.57 6.12
N LEU A 63 -11.03 -4.26 5.13
CA LEU A 63 -11.76 -5.18 4.29
C LEU A 63 -11.85 -6.56 4.97
N ARG A 64 -13.09 -7.03 5.15
CA ARG A 64 -13.37 -8.40 5.61
C ARG A 64 -13.53 -9.40 4.46
N HIS A 65 -14.02 -8.92 3.31
CA HIS A 65 -14.23 -9.74 2.12
C HIS A 65 -13.36 -9.21 0.99
N LEU A 66 -12.48 -10.07 0.45
CA LEU A 66 -11.59 -9.72 -0.66
C LEU A 66 -12.11 -10.19 -2.02
N HIS A 67 -12.87 -11.29 -2.06
CA HIS A 67 -13.41 -11.81 -3.31
C HIS A 67 -14.84 -12.37 -3.15
N PRO A 68 -15.86 -11.73 -3.76
CA PRO A 68 -15.78 -10.45 -4.46
C PRO A 68 -15.50 -9.28 -3.48
N LEU A 69 -14.89 -8.20 -3.98
CA LEU A 69 -14.77 -6.97 -3.17
C LEU A 69 -16.15 -6.30 -3.00
N PRO A 70 -16.40 -5.60 -1.89
CA PRO A 70 -17.60 -4.80 -1.69
C PRO A 70 -17.79 -3.77 -2.83
N ASN A 71 -19.03 -3.53 -3.23
CA ASN A 71 -19.36 -2.39 -4.09
C ASN A 71 -19.27 -1.07 -3.28
N GLY A 72 -19.10 0.07 -3.94
CA GLY A 72 -19.13 1.38 -3.28
C GLY A 72 -17.79 1.86 -2.69
N LEU A 73 -16.72 1.07 -2.77
CA LEU A 73 -15.38 1.49 -2.35
C LEU A 73 -14.90 2.74 -3.09
N GLU A 74 -15.25 2.88 -4.36
CA GLU A 74 -14.94 4.04 -5.20
C GLU A 74 -15.46 5.36 -4.61
N LYS A 75 -16.61 5.32 -3.92
CA LYS A 75 -17.20 6.50 -3.26
C LYS A 75 -16.39 6.92 -2.06
N ILE A 76 -15.86 5.95 -1.31
CA ILE A 76 -14.95 6.20 -0.18
C ILE A 76 -13.65 6.77 -0.72
N PHE A 77 -13.06 6.15 -1.74
CA PHE A 77 -11.80 6.62 -2.33
C PHE A 77 -11.93 8.08 -2.74
N ALA A 78 -13.03 8.48 -3.40
CA ALA A 78 -13.24 9.85 -3.84
C ALA A 78 -13.15 10.93 -2.73
N GLN A 79 -13.35 10.57 -1.45
CA GLN A 79 -13.26 11.51 -0.32
C GLN A 79 -11.82 11.76 0.16
N PHE A 80 -10.82 11.09 -0.42
CA PHE A 80 -9.42 11.18 0.02
C PHE A 80 -8.45 11.52 -1.11
N ASN A 81 -7.46 12.33 -0.79
CA ASN A 81 -6.38 12.73 -1.71
C ASN A 81 -5.43 11.57 -2.02
N ARG A 82 -5.13 10.72 -1.01
CA ARG A 82 -4.27 9.54 -1.13
C ARG A 82 -4.94 8.30 -0.53
N VAL A 83 -4.64 7.13 -1.10
CA VAL A 83 -5.10 5.84 -0.59
C VAL A 83 -3.90 4.93 -0.41
N VAL A 84 -3.59 4.53 0.82
CA VAL A 84 -2.42 3.70 1.12
C VAL A 84 -2.88 2.35 1.64
N VAL A 85 -2.56 1.28 0.91
CA VAL A 85 -2.88 -0.09 1.30
C VAL A 85 -1.75 -0.64 2.16
N VAL A 86 -2.05 -0.94 3.42
CA VAL A 86 -1.09 -1.46 4.40
C VAL A 86 -1.30 -2.97 4.54
N GLU A 87 -0.33 -3.74 4.04
CA GLU A 87 -0.43 -5.19 3.98
C GLU A 87 0.88 -5.91 4.33
N MET A 88 0.74 -7.16 4.80
CA MET A 88 1.85 -8.02 5.19
C MET A 88 2.13 -9.07 4.11
N ASN A 89 2.53 -8.60 2.93
CA ASN A 89 3.03 -9.39 1.82
C ASN A 89 4.04 -8.54 1.02
N ASP A 90 4.68 -9.13 0.02
CA ASP A 90 5.66 -8.46 -0.83
C ASP A 90 4.98 -7.56 -1.88
N GLN A 91 5.67 -6.50 -2.30
CA GLN A 91 5.25 -5.59 -3.38
C GLN A 91 5.26 -6.24 -4.78
N GLY A 92 5.80 -7.45 -4.91
CA GLY A 92 5.79 -8.22 -6.14
C GLY A 92 6.49 -7.51 -7.30
N VAL A 93 6.22 -8.00 -8.51
CA VAL A 93 6.92 -7.53 -9.73
C VAL A 93 6.45 -6.17 -10.25
N TYR A 94 5.31 -5.68 -9.76
CA TYR A 94 4.71 -4.40 -10.21
C TYR A 94 4.82 -3.27 -9.17
N GLY A 95 5.50 -3.52 -8.04
CA GLY A 95 5.69 -2.51 -6.99
C GLY A 95 4.45 -2.25 -6.12
N PHE A 96 3.49 -3.18 -6.09
CA PHE A 96 2.28 -3.10 -5.26
C PHE A 96 1.98 -4.43 -4.60
N GLY A 97 1.60 -4.40 -3.32
CA GLY A 97 1.10 -5.57 -2.62
C GLY A 97 -0.14 -6.17 -3.30
N GLN A 98 -0.52 -7.36 -2.84
CA GLN A 98 -1.57 -8.15 -3.49
C GLN A 98 -2.92 -7.45 -3.51
N LEU A 99 -3.33 -6.87 -2.37
CA LEU A 99 -4.61 -6.16 -2.28
C LEU A 99 -4.56 -4.86 -3.10
N ALA A 100 -3.47 -4.09 -2.98
CA ALA A 100 -3.29 -2.88 -3.77
C ALA A 100 -3.42 -3.15 -5.27
N THR A 101 -2.82 -4.23 -5.76
CA THR A 101 -2.90 -4.65 -7.16
C THR A 101 -4.35 -4.96 -7.58
N ILE A 102 -5.10 -5.71 -6.77
CA ILE A 102 -6.51 -6.04 -7.07
C ILE A 102 -7.37 -4.77 -7.09
N LEU A 103 -7.20 -3.87 -6.13
CA LEU A 103 -7.95 -2.61 -6.07
C LEU A 103 -7.66 -1.73 -7.29
N ARG A 104 -6.37 -1.59 -7.67
CA ARG A 104 -5.99 -0.85 -8.87
C ARG A 104 -6.56 -1.48 -10.14
N ALA A 105 -6.55 -2.80 -10.26
CA ALA A 105 -7.10 -3.51 -11.41
C ALA A 105 -8.63 -3.36 -11.53
N ARG A 106 -9.35 -3.31 -10.40
CA ARG A 106 -10.82 -3.16 -10.40
C ARG A 106 -11.28 -1.72 -10.61
N TYR A 107 -10.64 -0.76 -9.95
CA TYR A 107 -11.12 0.63 -9.87
C TYR A 107 -10.33 1.61 -10.73
N CYS A 108 -9.20 1.20 -11.31
CA CYS A 108 -8.31 2.07 -12.10
C CYS A 108 -7.91 3.34 -11.36
N GLU A 109 -7.82 3.28 -10.03
CA GLU A 109 -7.58 4.44 -9.17
C GLU A 109 -6.06 4.71 -9.02
N PRO A 110 -5.51 5.77 -9.63
CA PRO A 110 -4.08 6.03 -9.62
C PRO A 110 -3.53 6.38 -8.24
N LYS A 111 -4.33 6.93 -7.31
CA LYS A 111 -3.85 7.35 -5.97
C LYS A 111 -3.63 6.20 -4.98
N ILE A 112 -3.88 4.95 -5.40
CA ILE A 112 -3.60 3.78 -4.57
C ILE A 112 -2.09 3.51 -4.55
N GLU A 113 -1.52 3.64 -3.36
CA GLU A 113 -0.14 3.31 -2.99
C GLU A 113 -0.11 2.06 -2.10
N SER A 114 1.07 1.48 -1.89
CA SER A 114 1.24 0.26 -1.09
C SER A 114 2.34 0.43 -0.05
N VAL A 115 2.05 -0.01 1.18
CA VAL A 115 3.02 -0.18 2.26
C VAL A 115 3.05 -1.68 2.59
N THR A 116 4.17 -2.31 2.29
CA THR A 116 4.36 -3.76 2.31
C THR A 116 5.42 -4.17 3.31
N LYS A 117 5.23 -5.34 3.93
CA LYS A 117 6.14 -5.89 4.94
C LYS A 117 6.13 -7.42 4.90
N THR A 118 7.31 -8.03 5.01
CA THR A 118 7.52 -9.49 4.91
C THR A 118 8.45 -10.06 5.98
N ASP A 119 8.76 -9.31 7.04
CA ASP A 119 9.70 -9.73 8.11
C ASP A 119 9.11 -10.75 9.12
N GLY A 120 7.87 -11.19 8.93
CA GLY A 120 7.16 -12.13 9.81
C GLY A 120 6.63 -11.52 11.12
N LEU A 121 6.83 -10.22 11.36
CA LEU A 121 6.37 -9.51 12.56
C LEU A 121 5.17 -8.64 12.24
N THR A 122 4.31 -8.42 13.23
CA THR A 122 3.22 -7.46 13.10
C THR A 122 3.74 -6.04 12.88
N TYR A 123 2.96 -5.22 12.17
CA TYR A 123 3.28 -3.80 12.03
C TYR A 123 3.32 -3.12 13.38
N ARG A 124 4.35 -2.29 13.59
CA ARG A 124 4.34 -1.31 14.66
C ARG A 124 3.58 -0.07 14.18
N VAL A 125 2.82 0.57 15.06
CA VAL A 125 2.06 1.79 14.74
C VAL A 125 2.96 2.86 14.09
N ARG A 126 4.15 3.10 14.66
CA ARG A 126 5.11 4.07 14.13
C ARG A 126 5.59 3.75 12.71
N GLU A 127 5.73 2.46 12.39
CA GLU A 127 6.25 2.00 11.10
C GLU A 127 5.27 2.32 9.99
N ILE A 128 3.96 2.14 10.26
CA ILE A 128 2.90 2.55 9.35
C ILE A 128 2.96 4.08 9.14
N LEU A 129 3.04 4.86 10.22
CA LEU A 129 3.02 6.32 10.13
C LEU A 129 4.24 6.90 9.42
N GLU A 130 5.44 6.38 9.72
CA GLU A 130 6.68 6.78 9.07
C GLU A 130 6.65 6.44 7.58
N ALA A 131 6.14 5.26 7.20
CA ALA A 131 5.99 4.88 5.79
C ALA A 131 4.94 5.72 5.03
N VAL A 132 3.85 6.13 5.70
CA VAL A 132 2.76 6.89 5.07
C VAL A 132 3.11 8.37 4.88
N PHE A 133 3.78 8.98 5.86
CA PHE A 133 4.06 10.42 5.92
C PHE A 133 5.52 10.78 5.62
N ASN A 134 6.41 9.79 5.44
CA ASN A 134 7.83 9.98 5.13
C ASN A 134 8.57 10.92 6.11
N ARG A 135 8.20 10.88 7.39
CA ARG A 135 8.81 11.70 8.46
C ARG A 135 8.75 10.97 9.79
N SER A 136 9.64 11.32 10.70
CA SER A 136 9.71 10.70 12.03
C SER A 136 8.44 10.96 12.86
N PHE A 137 7.87 9.91 13.45
CA PHE A 137 6.80 9.99 14.44
C PHE A 137 7.38 9.78 15.86
N SER A 138 8.19 10.73 16.34
CA SER A 138 8.74 10.71 17.70
C SER A 138 7.65 10.62 18.77
N ARG A 139 7.90 9.89 19.86
CA ARG A 139 7.00 9.81 21.02
C ARG A 139 7.07 11.13 21.80
N ASN A 140 5.97 11.90 21.83
CA ASN A 140 5.86 13.01 22.77
C ASN A 140 5.83 12.44 24.19
N GLY A 141 6.63 13.02 25.09
CA GLY A 141 6.83 12.56 26.45
C GLY A 141 5.53 12.47 27.23
N GLN A 142 5.28 11.33 27.87
CA GLN A 142 4.34 11.26 28.98
C GLN A 142 4.97 11.94 30.20
N SER A 143 4.34 13.01 30.67
CA SER A 143 4.56 13.65 31.97
C SER A 143 3.63 13.01 33.02
N GLY A 144 4.19 12.66 34.19
CA GLY A 144 3.50 12.23 35.44
C GLY A 144 3.31 10.72 35.59
N ASN A 145 3.76 9.99 36.62
CA ASN A 145 4.06 10.40 38.00
C ASN A 145 4.95 9.34 38.74
N GLY A 146 5.98 9.83 39.47
CA GLY A 146 6.33 9.41 40.83
C GLY A 146 6.95 8.03 41.15
N ALA A 147 8.28 7.94 41.15
CA ALA A 147 9.03 7.27 42.24
C ALA A 147 10.48 7.79 42.25
N SER A 148 10.77 8.68 43.20
CA SER A 148 12.11 9.14 43.53
C SER A 148 12.78 8.12 44.45
N THR A 149 13.87 7.51 44.01
CA THR A 149 14.97 7.13 44.92
C THR A 149 16.31 7.37 44.21
N LYS A 150 17.05 8.34 44.75
CA LYS A 150 18.50 8.51 44.56
C LYS A 150 19.21 7.18 44.83
N THR A 151 20.32 6.91 44.15
CA THR A 151 21.66 6.77 44.78
C THR A 151 22.74 6.29 43.79
N THR A 152 23.77 7.14 43.69
CA THR A 152 25.20 6.96 43.34
C THR A 152 25.66 6.35 42.01
N ALA A 153 26.42 7.18 41.29
CA ALA A 153 27.40 6.83 40.28
C ALA A 153 28.69 6.24 40.88
N VAL A 154 29.36 5.39 40.10
CA VAL A 154 30.83 5.21 40.11
C VAL A 154 31.27 4.97 38.65
N PRO A 155 32.33 5.64 38.15
CA PRO A 155 32.75 5.54 36.76
C PRO A 155 33.79 4.42 36.57
N SER A 156 33.82 3.78 35.39
CA SER A 156 35.00 3.04 34.93
C SER A 156 35.44 3.50 33.54
N THR A 157 36.75 3.72 33.47
CA THR A 157 37.60 4.18 32.38
C THR A 157 37.97 3.08 31.38
N ALA A 158 38.57 3.54 30.28
CA ALA A 158 39.40 2.84 29.28
C ALA A 158 38.64 2.23 28.08
N THR A 159 39.05 2.33 26.82
CA THR A 159 40.13 3.05 26.12
C THR A 159 39.79 2.99 24.61
N ALA A 160 40.15 4.03 23.86
CA ALA A 160 40.06 4.14 22.41
C ALA A 160 40.91 3.09 21.66
N THR A 161 40.44 2.63 20.49
CA THR A 161 41.32 2.21 19.38
C THR A 161 40.62 2.49 18.06
N ALA A 162 41.29 3.29 17.22
CA ALA A 162 40.92 3.64 15.86
C ALA A 162 41.75 2.83 14.84
N ARG A 163 41.13 2.49 13.70
CA ARG A 163 41.72 2.16 12.37
C ARG A 163 40.53 2.11 11.38
N ALA A 164 40.36 3.00 10.39
CA ALA A 164 41.16 3.34 9.21
C ALA A 164 40.99 2.37 8.02
N GLU A 165 41.05 2.94 6.80
CA GLU A 165 40.90 2.38 5.42
C GLU A 165 39.45 2.43 4.87
N ALA A 166 39.03 3.25 3.89
CA ALA A 166 39.62 3.98 2.74
C ALA A 166 40.02 3.14 1.50
N GLN A 167 39.21 3.33 0.44
CA GLN A 167 39.51 3.34 -1.02
C GLN A 167 39.78 2.05 -1.83
N VAL A 168 38.90 1.84 -2.84
CA VAL A 168 39.22 1.54 -4.26
C VAL A 168 38.05 2.16 -5.07
N SER A 169 38.11 3.31 -5.74
CA SER A 169 38.83 3.77 -6.94
C SER A 169 38.55 3.03 -8.26
N THR A 170 37.67 3.64 -9.07
CA THR A 170 37.83 3.92 -10.53
C THR A 170 38.11 2.78 -11.53
N ALA A 171 37.13 2.56 -12.42
CA ALA A 171 37.32 2.34 -13.86
C ALA A 171 36.06 2.87 -14.57
N ARG A 172 36.11 4.07 -15.15
CA ARG A 172 36.35 4.38 -16.57
C ARG A 172 35.23 3.95 -17.51
N ASP A 173 34.56 4.99 -18.01
CA ASP A 173 34.00 5.19 -19.34
C ASP A 173 34.39 4.14 -20.40
N HIS A 174 33.41 3.64 -21.15
CA HIS A 174 33.31 3.81 -22.61
C HIS A 174 31.94 3.35 -23.13
N ALA A 175 31.22 4.31 -23.73
CA ALA A 175 30.39 4.24 -24.94
C ALA A 175 29.45 3.05 -25.19
N GLY A 176 28.16 3.38 -25.37
CA GLY A 176 27.17 2.52 -25.99
C GLY A 176 25.80 3.19 -26.05
N ASP A 177 25.65 4.18 -26.94
CA ASP A 177 24.36 4.68 -27.39
C ASP A 177 23.56 3.54 -28.04
N SER A 178 22.45 3.15 -27.42
CA SER A 178 21.43 2.34 -28.07
C SER A 178 20.05 2.77 -27.56
N THR A 179 19.52 3.81 -28.19
CA THR A 179 18.09 4.15 -28.17
C THR A 179 17.27 2.92 -28.64
N PRO A 180 16.15 2.58 -27.98
CA PRO A 180 15.48 1.29 -28.16
C PRO A 180 14.77 1.18 -29.52
N GLN A 181 15.03 0.12 -30.27
CA GLN A 181 14.24 -0.24 -31.44
C GLN A 181 12.81 -0.62 -31.01
N ARG A 182 11.82 0.11 -31.55
CA ARG A 182 10.40 -0.25 -31.47
C ARG A 182 10.18 -1.60 -32.17
N PRO A 183 9.47 -2.57 -31.57
CA PRO A 183 8.98 -3.70 -32.34
C PRO A 183 7.91 -3.23 -33.34
N GLU A 184 8.03 -3.77 -34.55
CA GLU A 184 7.21 -3.49 -35.72
C GLU A 184 5.71 -3.70 -35.46
N THR A 185 4.91 -2.86 -36.10
CA THR A 185 3.45 -2.90 -36.07
C THR A 185 2.93 -4.23 -36.62
N TYR A 186 2.19 -4.98 -35.80
CA TYR A 186 1.32 -6.05 -36.30
C TYR A 186 0.18 -5.42 -37.10
N GLU A 187 0.20 -5.57 -38.43
CA GLU A 187 -0.97 -5.28 -39.26
C GLU A 187 -2.09 -6.26 -38.91
N ALA A 188 -3.21 -5.71 -38.43
CA ALA A 188 -4.45 -6.47 -38.27
C ALA A 188 -5.02 -6.77 -39.67
N VAL A 189 -4.90 -8.02 -40.11
CA VAL A 189 -5.64 -8.54 -41.27
C VAL A 189 -7.13 -8.53 -40.94
N LEU A 190 -7.84 -7.50 -41.38
CA LEU A 190 -9.29 -7.47 -41.38
C LEU A 190 -9.81 -8.36 -42.54
N PRO A 191 -10.80 -9.24 -42.31
CA PRO A 191 -11.38 -10.02 -43.39
C PRO A 191 -12.10 -9.12 -44.40
N SER A 192 -11.84 -9.36 -45.68
CA SER A 192 -12.42 -8.67 -46.83
C SER A 192 -13.95 -8.75 -46.81
N LYS A 193 -14.61 -7.61 -47.02
CA LYS A 193 -16.05 -7.57 -47.30
C LYS A 193 -16.28 -8.12 -48.70
N ASP A 194 -16.96 -9.25 -48.74
CA ASP A 194 -17.52 -9.86 -49.94
C ASP A 194 -18.54 -8.87 -50.55
N GLN A 195 -18.21 -8.31 -51.71
CA GLN A 195 -19.15 -7.56 -52.55
C GLN A 195 -19.74 -8.54 -53.56
N GLY A 196 -20.86 -9.16 -53.19
CA GLY A 196 -21.74 -9.86 -54.14
C GLY A 196 -22.73 -8.86 -54.73
N SER A 197 -22.45 -8.38 -55.94
CA SER A 197 -23.39 -7.69 -56.82
C SER A 197 -23.72 -8.61 -58.01
N THR A 198 -24.95 -8.45 -58.52
CA THR A 198 -25.59 -9.11 -59.69
C THR A 198 -26.21 -10.49 -59.40
N ALA A 199 -27.44 -10.81 -59.79
CA ALA A 199 -28.39 -10.20 -60.74
C ALA A 199 -29.83 -10.36 -60.26
#